data_AF-A0A3M9X141-F1
#
_entry.id   AF-A0A3M9X141-F1
#
_cell.length_a   1.000
_cell.length_b   1.000
_cell.length_c   1.000
_cell.angle_alpha   90.00
_cell.angle_beta   90.00
_cell.angle_gamma   90.00
#
_symmetry.space_group_name_H-M   'P 1'
#
loop_
_entity.id
_entity.type
_entity.pdbx_description
1 polymer ?
#
loop_
_entity_poly.entity_id
_entity_poly.type
_entity_poly.pdbx_seq_one_letter_code
_entity_poly.pdbx_strand_id
1 'polypeptide(L)'
;MRSSQKEISMDDNLPNDVLSSIFSQLAIQADSATPFEGDPAAAFYEINALRSTNQRFRALIESDETIRSKINKIEKISLFDRATRAMKEAENPACTKTTNDIITYHGLTDPKFQDRVKSAAAARDIDAIPDMVAPAAIELHGVTLPDSQDSIKWRATRRDIIAGMAAPTAIERNEMTNRSMQDRAKMILGERSRQEGGRGR
;
A
#
# COMPACT_ATOMS: atom_id res chain seq x y z
N MET A 1 -9.84 3.55 44.69
CA MET A 1 -10.58 3.03 43.52
C MET A 1 -10.95 4.21 42.64
N ARG A 2 -10.19 4.45 41.55
CA ARG A 2 -10.55 5.50 40.58
C ARG A 2 -11.61 4.91 39.64
N SER A 3 -12.81 5.46 39.72
CA SER A 3 -13.90 5.18 38.80
C SER A 3 -13.53 5.78 37.44
N SER A 4 -13.10 4.94 36.48
CA SER A 4 -12.98 5.37 35.09
C SER A 4 -14.40 5.57 34.54
N GLN A 5 -14.84 6.83 34.49
CA GLN A 5 -15.98 7.19 33.66
C GLN A 5 -15.62 6.81 32.22
N LYS A 6 -16.29 5.77 31.70
CA LYS A 6 -16.29 5.43 30.30
C LYS A 6 -16.93 6.64 29.60
N GLU A 7 -16.15 7.45 28.89
CA GLU A 7 -16.70 8.42 27.96
C GLU A 7 -17.50 7.63 26.92
N ILE A 8 -18.82 7.62 27.06
CA ILE A 8 -19.73 7.13 26.04
C ILE A 8 -19.73 8.21 24.97
N SER A 9 -19.11 7.92 23.83
CA SER A 9 -19.16 8.78 22.65
C SER A 9 -20.62 9.10 22.32
N MET A 10 -20.95 10.37 22.03
CA MET A 10 -22.32 10.78 21.68
C MET A 10 -22.91 9.97 20.50
N ASP A 11 -22.06 9.38 19.66
CA ASP A 11 -22.47 8.54 18.53
C ASP A 11 -22.95 7.12 18.93
N ASP A 12 -22.54 6.61 20.11
CA ASP A 12 -22.99 5.28 20.59
C ASP A 12 -24.48 5.27 20.99
N ASN A 13 -25.14 6.43 21.05
CA ASN A 13 -26.56 6.57 21.41
C ASN A 13 -27.50 6.72 20.21
N LEU A 14 -27.01 6.65 18.97
CA LEU A 14 -27.88 6.71 17.81
C LEU A 14 -28.85 5.51 17.77
N PRO A 15 -30.14 5.74 17.45
CA PRO A 15 -31.09 4.67 17.18
C PRO A 15 -30.69 3.81 15.99
N ASN A 16 -31.07 2.52 16.00
CA ASN A 16 -30.70 1.57 14.95
C ASN A 16 -31.19 2.00 13.56
N ASP A 17 -32.37 2.61 13.46
CA ASP A 17 -32.94 3.14 12.23
C ASP A 17 -32.09 4.28 11.65
N VAL A 18 -31.53 5.15 12.50
CA VAL A 18 -30.60 6.20 12.06
C VAL A 18 -29.29 5.59 11.56
N LEU A 19 -28.74 4.60 12.27
CA LEU A 19 -27.52 3.88 11.85
C LEU A 19 -27.73 3.12 10.52
N SER A 20 -28.88 2.47 10.34
CA SER A 20 -29.26 1.82 9.07
C SER A 20 -29.45 2.82 7.93
N SER A 21 -29.95 4.03 8.23
CA SER A 21 -30.10 5.11 7.24
C SER A 21 -28.74 5.61 6.77
N ILE A 22 -27.82 5.89 7.70
CA ILE A 22 -26.42 6.28 7.40
C ILE A 22 -25.75 5.21 6.52
N PHE A 23 -25.87 3.93 6.91
CA PHE A 23 -25.31 2.84 6.11
C PHE A 23 -25.91 2.79 4.69
N SER A 24 -27.22 2.99 4.56
CA SER A 24 -27.89 2.96 3.26
C SER A 24 -27.43 4.10 2.35
N GLN A 25 -27.18 5.29 2.91
CA GLN A 25 -26.61 6.42 2.17
C GLN A 25 -25.20 6.11 1.66
N LEU A 26 -24.32 5.59 2.53
CA LEU A 26 -22.96 5.19 2.15
C LEU A 26 -22.96 4.08 1.10
N ALA A 27 -23.88 3.12 1.21
CA ALA A 27 -24.03 2.06 0.23
C ALA A 27 -24.53 2.58 -1.13
N ILE A 28 -25.47 3.55 -1.14
CA ILE A 28 -25.93 4.21 -2.37
C ILE A 28 -24.79 4.99 -3.03
N GLN A 29 -23.99 5.69 -2.24
CA GLN A 29 -22.81 6.41 -2.73
C GLN A 29 -21.78 5.44 -3.34
N ALA A 30 -21.60 4.26 -2.76
CA ALA A 30 -20.73 3.22 -3.35
C ALA A 30 -21.29 2.60 -4.64
N ASP A 31 -22.62 2.50 -4.75
CA ASP A 31 -23.32 1.86 -5.88
C ASP A 31 -23.73 2.84 -6.99
N SER A 32 -23.40 4.14 -6.90
CA SER A 32 -23.83 5.11 -7.91
C SER A 32 -23.30 4.73 -9.29
N ALA A 33 -24.22 4.56 -10.25
CA ALA A 33 -23.97 4.03 -11.59
C ALA A 33 -23.14 4.97 -12.51
N THR A 34 -22.79 6.16 -12.02
CA THR A 34 -21.99 7.16 -12.73
C THR A 34 -20.51 7.02 -12.30
N PRO A 35 -19.58 6.73 -13.23
CA PRO A 35 -18.14 6.59 -12.94
C PRO A 35 -17.45 7.82 -12.33
N PHE A 36 -18.18 8.93 -12.16
CA PHE A 36 -17.68 10.20 -11.66
C PHE A 36 -18.23 10.58 -10.27
N GLU A 37 -19.22 9.87 -9.73
CA GLU A 37 -19.84 10.23 -8.43
C GLU A 37 -19.70 9.15 -7.36
N GLY A 38 -19.41 7.90 -7.76
CA GLY A 38 -19.25 6.79 -6.81
C GLY A 38 -17.80 6.57 -6.42
N ASP A 39 -17.51 6.58 -5.11
CA ASP A 39 -16.21 6.18 -4.57
C ASP A 39 -16.40 5.04 -3.55
N PRO A 40 -16.41 3.77 -4.03
CA PRO A 40 -16.54 2.62 -3.15
C PRO A 40 -15.41 2.51 -2.12
N ALA A 41 -14.23 3.05 -2.41
CA ALA A 41 -13.12 3.07 -1.46
C ALA A 41 -13.36 4.09 -0.34
N ALA A 42 -13.90 5.28 -0.65
CA ALA A 42 -14.32 6.24 0.36
C ALA A 42 -15.41 5.66 1.27
N ALA A 43 -16.47 5.07 0.68
CA ALA A 43 -17.52 4.41 1.44
C ALA A 43 -16.97 3.30 2.34
N PHE A 44 -16.01 2.50 1.84
CA PHE A 44 -15.32 1.51 2.67
C PHE A 44 -14.61 2.14 3.87
N TYR A 45 -13.85 3.23 3.68
CA TYR A 45 -13.15 3.88 4.79
C TYR A 45 -14.11 4.43 5.83
N GLU A 46 -15.21 5.06 5.40
CA GLU A 46 -16.21 5.62 6.31
C GLU A 46 -16.93 4.52 7.10
N ILE A 47 -17.35 3.44 6.43
CA ILE A 47 -17.96 2.27 7.09
C ILE A 47 -16.98 1.66 8.10
N ASN A 48 -15.70 1.50 7.72
CA ASN A 48 -14.70 0.90 8.60
C ASN A 48 -14.36 1.81 9.80
N ALA A 49 -14.31 3.13 9.59
CA ALA A 49 -14.14 4.11 10.66
C ALA A 49 -15.31 4.03 11.66
N LEU A 50 -16.56 4.07 11.18
CA LEU A 50 -17.76 3.93 12.01
C LEU A 50 -17.79 2.59 12.74
N ARG A 51 -17.46 1.49 12.05
CA ARG A 51 -17.37 0.15 12.67
C ARG A 51 -16.29 0.10 13.75
N SER A 52 -15.20 0.85 13.62
CA SER A 52 -14.11 0.87 14.61
C SER A 52 -14.47 1.67 15.88
N THR A 53 -15.28 2.73 15.74
CA THR A 53 -15.58 3.67 16.84
C THR A 53 -16.97 3.51 17.46
N ASN A 54 -17.95 2.91 16.77
CA ASN A 54 -19.33 2.81 17.24
C ASN A 54 -19.74 1.35 17.49
N GLN A 55 -19.98 1.01 18.77
CA GLN A 55 -20.27 -0.37 19.17
C GLN A 55 -21.63 -0.86 18.65
N ARG A 56 -22.62 0.04 18.59
CA ARG A 56 -23.95 -0.28 18.05
C ARG A 56 -23.90 -0.49 16.55
N PHE A 57 -23.17 0.34 15.80
CA PHE A 57 -22.99 0.16 14.36
C PHE A 57 -22.30 -1.17 14.05
N ARG A 58 -21.28 -1.53 14.83
CA ARG A 58 -20.64 -2.84 14.75
C ARG A 58 -21.63 -3.99 15.01
N ALA A 59 -22.41 -3.91 16.09
CA ALA A 59 -23.41 -4.93 16.41
C ALA A 59 -24.51 -5.04 15.34
N LEU A 60 -24.95 -3.91 14.78
CA LEU A 60 -25.90 -3.86 13.67
C LEU A 60 -25.36 -4.61 12.46
N ILE A 61 -24.11 -4.32 12.04
CA ILE A 61 -23.44 -5.03 10.95
C ILE A 61 -23.37 -6.54 11.26
N GLU A 62 -23.01 -6.93 12.48
CA GLU A 62 -22.86 -8.35 12.82
C GLU A 62 -24.20 -9.10 12.83
N SER A 63 -25.30 -8.40 13.16
CA SER A 63 -26.65 -8.99 13.28
C SER A 63 -27.47 -9.01 11.98
N ASP A 64 -27.21 -8.13 11.01
CA ASP A 64 -28.03 -7.97 9.80
C ASP A 64 -27.32 -8.54 8.56
N GLU A 65 -27.87 -9.62 8.00
CA GLU A 65 -27.33 -10.28 6.80
C GLU A 65 -27.32 -9.38 5.55
N THR A 66 -28.33 -8.52 5.40
CA THR A 66 -28.44 -7.63 4.23
C THR A 66 -27.34 -6.58 4.27
N ILE A 67 -27.06 -6.03 5.46
CA ILE A 67 -25.97 -5.08 5.68
C ILE A 67 -24.62 -5.76 5.43
N ARG A 68 -24.38 -6.97 5.96
CA ARG A 68 -23.13 -7.72 5.71
C ARG A 68 -22.90 -8.00 4.23
N SER A 69 -23.94 -8.43 3.52
CA SER A 69 -23.84 -8.71 2.08
C SER A 69 -23.45 -7.45 1.28
N LYS A 70 -24.02 -6.30 1.62
CA LYS A 70 -23.65 -5.01 1.01
C LYS A 70 -22.23 -4.60 1.34
N ILE A 71 -21.76 -4.75 2.59
CA ILE A 71 -20.36 -4.48 2.95
C ILE A 71 -19.41 -5.38 2.19
N ASN A 72 -19.69 -6.68 2.11
CA ASN A 72 -18.89 -7.64 1.34
C ASN A 72 -18.80 -7.25 -0.15
N LYS A 73 -19.88 -6.69 -0.72
CA LYS A 73 -19.88 -6.15 -2.07
C LYS A 73 -18.95 -4.94 -2.18
N ILE A 74 -19.09 -3.95 -1.28
CA ILE A 74 -18.24 -2.75 -1.23
C ILE A 74 -16.77 -3.13 -1.07
N GLU A 75 -16.45 -4.07 -0.18
CA GLU A 75 -15.08 -4.59 0.02
C GLU A 75 -14.48 -5.13 -1.28
N LYS A 76 -15.24 -5.91 -2.05
CA LYS A 76 -14.79 -6.50 -3.31
C LYS A 76 -14.60 -5.45 -4.40
N ILE A 77 -15.59 -4.59 -4.62
CA ILE A 77 -15.54 -3.60 -5.71
C ILE A 77 -14.48 -2.52 -5.44
N SER A 78 -14.25 -2.17 -4.17
CA SER A 78 -13.25 -1.15 -3.77
C SER A 78 -11.82 -1.68 -3.69
N LEU A 79 -11.60 -3.00 -3.74
CA LEU A 79 -10.30 -3.61 -3.43
C LEU A 79 -9.15 -3.04 -4.26
N PHE A 80 -9.35 -2.88 -5.56
CA PHE A 80 -8.31 -2.39 -6.46
C PHE A 80 -7.95 -0.93 -6.17
N ASP A 81 -8.95 -0.08 -5.92
CA ASP A 81 -8.73 1.33 -5.60
C ASP A 81 -8.07 1.49 -4.23
N ARG A 82 -8.49 0.70 -3.23
CA ARG A 82 -7.85 0.67 -1.92
C ARG A 82 -6.40 0.24 -2.02
N ALA A 83 -6.10 -0.82 -2.77
CA ALA A 83 -4.73 -1.26 -3.01
C ALA A 83 -3.90 -0.17 -3.73
N THR A 84 -4.49 0.52 -4.71
CA THR A 84 -3.82 1.61 -5.42
C THR A 84 -3.51 2.80 -4.51
N ARG A 85 -4.45 3.20 -3.65
CA ARG A 85 -4.22 4.25 -2.66
C ARG A 85 -3.16 3.85 -1.64
N ALA A 86 -3.20 2.60 -1.17
CA ALA A 86 -2.19 2.04 -0.26
C ALA A 86 -0.78 2.07 -0.86
N MET A 87 -0.63 1.67 -2.13
CA MET A 87 0.66 1.71 -2.82
C MET A 87 1.16 3.15 -2.96
N LYS A 88 0.31 4.09 -3.38
CA LYS A 88 0.68 5.52 -3.47
C LYS A 88 1.10 6.09 -2.12
N GLU A 89 0.41 5.72 -1.06
CA GLU A 89 0.76 6.15 0.30
C GLU A 89 2.09 5.54 0.77
N ALA A 90 2.35 4.27 0.44
CA ALA A 90 3.61 3.61 0.74
C ALA A 90 4.80 4.15 -0.07
N GLU A 91 4.56 4.60 -1.31
CA GLU A 91 5.55 5.27 -2.16
C GLU A 91 5.86 6.71 -1.70
N ASN A 92 4.97 7.33 -0.93
CA ASN A 92 5.10 8.72 -0.53
C ASN A 92 6.21 8.89 0.54
N PRO A 93 7.29 9.65 0.26
CA PRO A 93 8.36 9.92 1.22
C PRO A 93 7.92 10.75 2.42
N ALA A 94 6.81 11.49 2.31
CA ALA A 94 6.25 12.25 3.43
C ALA A 94 5.29 11.41 4.30
N CYS A 95 5.02 10.15 3.94
CA CYS A 95 4.13 9.30 4.72
C CYS A 95 4.78 8.88 6.05
N THR A 96 4.08 9.15 7.15
CA THR A 96 4.53 8.82 8.51
C THR A 96 3.99 7.47 9.01
N LYS A 97 3.05 6.86 8.28
CA LYS A 97 2.49 5.55 8.63
C LYS A 97 3.51 4.45 8.34
N THR A 98 3.53 3.42 9.19
CA THR A 98 4.29 2.20 8.87
C THR A 98 3.60 1.46 7.72
N THR A 99 4.33 0.58 7.02
CA THR A 99 3.75 -0.27 5.97
C THR A 99 2.57 -1.11 6.49
N ASN A 100 2.64 -1.59 7.73
CA ASN A 100 1.57 -2.35 8.36
C ASN A 100 0.35 -1.48 8.68
N ASP A 101 0.56 -0.23 9.10
CA ASP A 101 -0.53 0.72 9.33
C ASP A 101 -1.25 1.04 8.02
N ILE A 102 -0.51 1.21 6.91
CA ILE A 102 -1.09 1.42 5.57
C ILE A 102 -1.94 0.20 5.18
N ILE A 103 -1.39 -1.01 5.28
CA ILE A 103 -2.11 -2.26 4.97
C ILE A 103 -3.40 -2.38 5.79
N THR A 104 -3.31 -2.07 7.09
CA THR A 104 -4.44 -2.16 8.04
C THR A 104 -5.50 -1.12 7.73
N TYR A 105 -5.09 0.14 7.55
CA TYR A 105 -5.98 1.25 7.22
C TYR A 105 -6.75 0.98 5.92
N HIS A 106 -6.05 0.46 4.91
CA HIS A 106 -6.67 0.10 3.64
C HIS A 106 -7.41 -1.22 3.66
N GLY A 107 -7.43 -1.98 4.76
CA GLY A 107 -8.16 -3.25 4.89
C GLY A 107 -7.73 -4.30 3.86
N LEU A 108 -6.44 -4.37 3.54
CA LEU A 108 -5.91 -5.31 2.56
C LEU A 108 -5.65 -6.67 3.21
N THR A 109 -6.43 -7.68 2.87
CA THR A 109 -6.31 -9.04 3.41
C THR A 109 -5.64 -10.01 2.45
N ASP A 110 -5.64 -9.73 1.15
CA ASP A 110 -4.94 -10.54 0.16
C ASP A 110 -3.41 -10.37 0.29
N PRO A 111 -2.66 -11.46 0.54
CA PRO A 111 -1.21 -11.41 0.69
C PRO A 111 -0.48 -10.77 -0.50
N LYS A 112 -0.99 -10.91 -1.73
CA LYS A 112 -0.39 -10.30 -2.92
C LYS A 112 -0.51 -8.78 -2.90
N PHE A 113 -1.65 -8.23 -2.46
CA PHE A 113 -1.80 -6.79 -2.33
C PHE A 113 -0.95 -6.25 -1.18
N GLN A 114 -0.86 -6.98 -0.06
CA GLN A 114 0.02 -6.63 1.04
C GLN A 114 1.49 -6.59 0.59
N ASP A 115 1.95 -7.60 -0.13
CA ASP A 115 3.33 -7.66 -0.63
C ASP A 115 3.64 -6.51 -1.60
N ARG A 116 2.69 -6.12 -2.46
CA ARG A 116 2.86 -4.94 -3.33
C ARG A 116 3.04 -3.65 -2.55
N VAL A 117 2.28 -3.43 -1.48
CA VAL A 117 2.43 -2.25 -0.61
C VAL A 117 3.79 -2.27 0.10
N LYS A 118 4.23 -3.44 0.58
CA LYS A 118 5.57 -3.62 1.15
C LYS A 118 6.68 -3.35 0.14
N SER A 119 6.51 -3.84 -1.10
CA SER A 119 7.45 -3.60 -2.18
C SER A 119 7.52 -2.12 -2.57
N ALA A 120 6.39 -1.40 -2.54
CA ALA A 120 6.34 0.05 -2.75
C ALA A 120 7.12 0.81 -1.68
N ALA A 121 6.92 0.48 -0.41
CA ALA A 121 7.67 1.09 0.71
C ALA A 121 9.18 0.80 0.61
N ALA A 122 9.56 -0.46 0.33
CA ALA A 122 10.96 -0.82 0.13
C ALA A 122 11.59 -0.07 -1.04
N ALA A 123 10.87 0.07 -2.15
CA ALA A 123 11.34 0.82 -3.29
C ALA A 123 11.53 2.32 -3.01
N ARG A 124 10.62 2.92 -2.23
CA ARG A 124 10.77 4.31 -1.74
C ARG A 124 12.03 4.46 -0.91
N ASP A 125 12.28 3.56 0.03
CA ASP A 125 13.44 3.64 0.93
C ASP A 125 14.76 3.44 0.15
N ILE A 126 14.78 2.59 -0.87
CA ILE A 126 15.91 2.47 -1.81
C ILE A 126 16.18 3.80 -2.53
N ASP A 127 15.15 4.51 -2.97
CA ASP A 127 15.35 5.77 -3.69
C ASP A 127 15.70 6.95 -2.75
N ALA A 128 15.15 6.96 -1.54
CA ALA A 128 15.30 8.07 -0.60
C ALA A 128 16.56 8.00 0.27
N ILE A 129 17.06 6.79 0.55
CA ILE A 129 18.19 6.58 1.46
C ILE A 129 19.41 6.12 0.63
N PRO A 130 20.46 6.95 0.48
CA PRO A 130 21.58 6.68 -0.42
C PRO A 130 22.27 5.33 -0.19
N ASP A 131 22.45 4.93 1.07
CA ASP A 131 23.17 3.71 1.43
C ASP A 131 22.27 2.48 1.59
N MET A 132 20.95 2.63 1.44
CA MET A 132 20.02 1.51 1.58
C MET A 132 20.30 0.45 0.50
N VAL A 133 20.50 -0.78 0.92
CA VAL A 133 20.72 -1.94 0.03
C VAL A 133 19.46 -2.78 -0.07
N ALA A 134 19.28 -3.46 -1.20
CA ALA A 134 18.06 -4.23 -1.45
C ALA A 134 17.74 -5.28 -0.37
N PRO A 135 18.70 -6.09 0.15
CA PRO A 135 18.39 -7.05 1.20
C PRO A 135 17.81 -6.40 2.47
N ALA A 136 18.38 -5.27 2.90
CA ALA A 136 17.92 -4.54 4.08
C ALA A 136 16.51 -3.97 3.89
N ALA A 137 16.21 -3.38 2.72
CA ALA A 137 14.87 -2.87 2.43
C ALA A 137 13.82 -3.99 2.34
N ILE A 138 14.18 -5.13 1.74
CA ILE A 138 13.32 -6.32 1.65
C ILE A 138 12.98 -6.85 3.04
N GLU A 139 13.98 -6.96 3.93
CA GLU A 139 13.80 -7.41 5.31
C GLU A 139 12.96 -6.43 6.11
N LEU A 140 13.29 -5.13 6.05
CA LEU A 140 12.60 -4.07 6.81
C LEU A 140 11.09 -4.05 6.55
N HIS A 141 10.68 -4.21 5.28
CA HIS A 141 9.27 -4.21 4.91
C HIS A 141 8.66 -5.62 4.81
N GLY A 142 9.45 -6.67 5.02
CA GLY A 142 9.00 -8.06 4.95
C GLY A 142 8.42 -8.45 3.60
N VAL A 143 9.12 -8.10 2.51
CA VAL A 143 8.76 -8.45 1.12
C VAL A 143 9.07 -9.91 0.88
N THR A 144 8.08 -10.68 0.42
CA THR A 144 8.13 -12.14 0.35
C THR A 144 7.99 -12.69 -1.06
N LEU A 145 7.30 -11.97 -1.97
CA LEU A 145 7.16 -12.44 -3.35
C LEU A 145 8.50 -12.31 -4.08
N PRO A 146 9.00 -13.38 -4.73
CA PRO A 146 10.26 -13.34 -5.46
C PRO A 146 10.33 -12.24 -6.52
N ASP A 147 9.26 -12.04 -7.29
CA ASP A 147 9.20 -10.98 -8.32
C ASP A 147 9.33 -9.57 -7.72
N SER A 148 8.72 -9.34 -6.55
CA SER A 148 8.85 -8.07 -5.81
C SER A 148 10.28 -7.87 -5.33
N GLN A 149 10.91 -8.91 -4.78
CA GLN A 149 12.31 -8.87 -4.34
C GLN A 149 13.25 -8.58 -5.52
N ASP A 150 13.08 -9.26 -6.65
CA ASP A 150 13.86 -9.03 -7.87
C ASP A 150 13.71 -7.58 -8.36
N SER A 151 12.50 -7.03 -8.33
CA SER A 151 12.24 -5.63 -8.70
C SER A 151 12.98 -4.64 -7.77
N ILE A 152 13.00 -4.89 -6.46
CA ILE A 152 13.71 -4.05 -5.49
C ILE A 152 15.24 -4.14 -5.71
N LYS A 153 15.76 -5.36 -5.92
CA LYS A 153 17.18 -5.60 -6.23
C LYS A 153 17.59 -4.90 -7.52
N TRP A 154 16.74 -4.94 -8.54
CA TRP A 154 16.92 -4.19 -9.78
C TRP A 154 16.97 -2.68 -9.55
N ARG A 155 16.02 -2.14 -8.78
CA ARG A 155 15.95 -0.70 -8.51
C ARG A 155 17.22 -0.21 -7.81
N ALA A 156 17.67 -0.92 -6.78
CA ALA A 156 18.87 -0.57 -6.02
C ALA A 156 20.15 -0.68 -6.86
N THR A 157 20.31 -1.78 -7.61
CA THR A 157 21.45 -1.98 -8.51
C THR A 157 21.51 -0.89 -9.57
N ARG A 158 20.36 -0.54 -10.17
CA ARG A 158 20.27 0.51 -11.16
C ARG A 158 20.63 1.88 -10.57
N ARG A 159 20.14 2.21 -9.36
CA ARG A 159 20.50 3.43 -8.64
C ARG A 159 22.02 3.53 -8.46
N ASP A 160 22.65 2.46 -7.98
CA ASP A 160 24.10 2.44 -7.71
C ASP A 160 24.92 2.63 -8.99
N ILE A 161 24.53 1.99 -10.09
CA ILE A 161 25.19 2.15 -11.39
C ILE A 161 25.05 3.59 -11.92
N ILE A 162 23.85 4.18 -11.79
CA ILE A 162 23.60 5.57 -12.18
C ILE A 162 24.46 6.53 -11.33
N ALA A 163 24.66 6.22 -10.05
CA ALA A 163 25.57 6.96 -9.17
C ALA A 163 27.06 6.73 -9.48
N GLY A 164 27.40 5.86 -10.43
CA GLY A 164 28.76 5.64 -10.92
C GLY A 164 29.43 4.36 -10.44
N MET A 165 28.72 3.50 -9.71
CA MET A 165 29.25 2.19 -9.30
C MET A 165 29.42 1.25 -10.51
N ALA A 166 30.49 0.45 -10.49
CA ALA A 166 30.67 -0.61 -11.48
C ALA A 166 29.53 -1.65 -11.36
N ALA A 167 28.96 -2.09 -12.50
CA ALA A 167 27.81 -2.99 -12.50
C ALA A 167 28.06 -4.32 -11.77
N PRO A 168 29.22 -4.99 -11.90
CA PRO A 168 29.50 -6.19 -11.10
C PRO A 168 29.41 -5.93 -9.59
N THR A 169 29.97 -4.80 -9.13
CA THR A 169 29.94 -4.39 -7.72
C THR A 169 28.51 -4.07 -7.26
N ALA A 170 27.73 -3.36 -8.07
CA ALA A 170 26.33 -3.04 -7.76
C ALA A 170 25.44 -4.29 -7.69
N ILE A 171 25.66 -5.27 -8.59
CA ILE A 171 24.97 -6.57 -8.60
C ILE A 171 25.26 -7.34 -7.31
N GLU A 172 26.54 -7.41 -6.92
CA GLU A 172 26.96 -8.11 -5.70
C GLU A 172 26.40 -7.43 -4.45
N ARG A 173 26.55 -6.11 -4.34
CA ARG A 173 26.04 -5.30 -3.21
C ARG A 173 24.55 -5.48 -2.96
N ASN A 174 23.76 -5.67 -4.01
CA ASN A 174 22.31 -5.81 -3.93
C ASN A 174 21.82 -7.25 -4.12
N GLU A 175 22.74 -8.23 -4.09
CA GLU A 175 22.45 -9.67 -4.18
C GLU A 175 21.51 -10.04 -5.34
N MET A 176 21.69 -9.39 -6.50
CA MET A 176 20.89 -9.65 -7.68
C MET A 176 21.32 -10.96 -8.32
N THR A 177 20.47 -11.98 -8.26
CA THR A 177 20.75 -13.32 -8.80
C THR A 177 20.08 -13.57 -10.16
N ASN A 178 19.04 -12.80 -10.51
CA ASN A 178 18.33 -12.94 -11.77
C ASN A 178 19.24 -12.57 -12.96
N ARG A 179 19.59 -13.57 -13.78
CA ARG A 179 20.56 -13.42 -14.88
C ARG A 179 20.13 -12.38 -15.91
N SER A 180 18.85 -12.35 -16.29
CA SER A 180 18.34 -11.37 -17.26
C SER A 180 18.52 -9.94 -16.75
N MET A 181 18.27 -9.72 -15.46
CA MET A 181 18.49 -8.42 -14.82
C MET A 181 19.97 -8.08 -14.69
N GLN A 182 20.85 -9.04 -14.37
CA GLN A 182 22.30 -8.83 -14.35
C GLN A 182 22.84 -8.40 -15.72
N ASP A 183 22.39 -9.05 -16.79
CA ASP A 183 22.80 -8.71 -18.16
C ASP A 183 22.34 -7.30 -18.52
N ARG A 184 21.11 -6.94 -18.13
CA ARG A 184 20.59 -5.58 -18.27
C ARG A 184 21.39 -4.54 -17.49
N ALA A 185 21.82 -4.86 -16.27
CA ALA A 185 22.63 -3.96 -15.44
C ALA A 185 23.98 -3.67 -16.09
N LYS A 186 24.65 -4.70 -16.64
CA LYS A 186 25.94 -4.56 -17.34
C LYS A 186 25.83 -3.68 -18.60
N MET A 187 24.68 -3.68 -19.28
CA MET A 187 24.45 -2.84 -20.46
C MET A 187 24.37 -1.34 -20.13
N ILE A 188 23.91 -0.95 -18.94
CA ILE A 188 23.77 0.46 -18.54
C ILE A 188 25.12 1.20 -18.60
N LEU A 189 26.21 0.56 -18.15
CA LEU A 189 27.56 1.12 -18.26
C LEU A 189 28.03 1.24 -19.72
N GLY A 190 27.72 0.25 -20.55
CA GLY A 190 28.07 0.26 -21.97
C GLY A 190 27.39 1.39 -22.75
N GLU A 191 26.20 1.81 -22.33
CA GLU A 191 25.53 3.01 -22.88
C GLU A 191 26.16 4.30 -22.36
N ARG A 192 26.50 4.37 -21.07
CA ARG A 192 27.16 5.54 -20.48
C ARG A 192 28.52 5.84 -21.14
N SER A 193 29.37 4.82 -21.32
CA SER A 193 30.67 4.97 -21.98
C SER A 193 30.55 5.49 -23.43
N ARG A 194 29.47 5.12 -24.15
CA ARG A 194 29.20 5.64 -25.51
C ARG A 194 28.74 7.09 -25.51
N GLN A 195 27.98 7.51 -24.50
CA GLN A 195 27.52 8.89 -24.36
C GLN A 195 28.63 9.86 -23.92
N GLU A 196 29.53 9.42 -23.04
CA GLU A 196 30.66 10.23 -22.56
C GLU A 196 31.77 10.36 -23.63
N GLY A 197 32.03 9.31 -24.42
CA GLY A 197 32.99 9.36 -25.54
C GLY A 197 32.54 10.15 -26.77
N GLY A 198 31.24 10.48 -26.88
CA GLY A 198 30.67 11.24 -28.00
C GLY A 198 30.62 12.76 -27.81
N ARG A 199 30.88 13.27 -26.59
CA ARG A 199 30.87 14.72 -26.28
C ARG A 199 32.24 15.39 -26.37
N GLY A 200 33.27 14.64 -26.76
CA GLY A 200 34.62 15.15 -26.99
C GLY A 200 34.97 15.20 -28.47
N ARG A 201 34.31 16.08 -29.24
CA ARG A 201 34.79 16.58 -30.54
C ARG A 201 34.30 18.00 -30.75
#